data_AF-A0A839NTQ1-F1
#
_entry.id   AF-A0A839NTQ1-F1
#
_cell.length_a   1.000
_cell.length_b   1.000
_cell.length_c   1.000
_cell.angle_alpha   90.00
_cell.angle_beta   90.00
_cell.angle_gamma   90.00
#
_symmetry.space_group_name_H-M   'P 1'
#
loop_
_entity.id
_entity.type
_entity.pdbx_description
1 polymer ?
#
loop_
_entity_poly.entity_id
_entity_poly.type
_entity_poly.pdbx_seq_one_letter_code
_entity_poly.pdbx_strand_id
1 'polypeptide(L)'
;MTPDNTGQKQGAPPFKPGQSGNPAGRPKGSRNKLGEAFLTALSSDFDTHGVLAIQAAREEDPVAYVKVVASLLPKELKIERSAVEEMSDDELARLIDVVRAEIGPAGEAGEGEGSAGG
;
A
#
# COMPACT_ATOMS: atom_id res chain seq x y z
N MET A 1 -49.07 -18.61 18.89
CA MET A 1 -48.02 -17.67 19.34
C MET A 1 -48.53 -16.27 19.11
N THR A 2 -49.07 -15.60 20.13
CA THR A 2 -49.47 -14.19 20.01
C THR A 2 -48.23 -13.31 20.20
N PRO A 3 -48.03 -12.24 19.39
CA PRO A 3 -46.86 -11.39 19.48
C PRO A 3 -46.85 -10.58 20.79
N ASP A 4 -45.68 -10.47 21.41
CA ASP A 4 -45.44 -9.76 22.67
C ASP A 4 -45.75 -8.26 22.55
N ASN A 5 -46.47 -7.76 23.55
CA ASN A 5 -46.93 -6.37 23.62
C ASN A 5 -45.78 -5.45 24.06
N THR A 6 -45.00 -4.98 23.08
CA THR A 6 -43.84 -4.08 23.27
C THR A 6 -44.26 -2.60 23.43
N GLY A 7 -45.54 -2.32 23.68
CA GLY A 7 -46.10 -0.95 23.64
C GLY A 7 -45.61 -0.03 24.76
N GLN A 8 -45.29 -0.55 25.95
CA GLN A 8 -44.97 0.32 27.10
C GLN A 8 -43.57 0.94 27.10
N LYS A 9 -42.67 0.54 26.18
CA LYS A 9 -41.29 1.09 26.11
C LYS A 9 -41.09 2.13 25.01
N GLN A 10 -42.12 2.46 24.22
CA GLN A 10 -42.04 3.45 23.15
C GLN A 10 -42.66 4.77 23.62
N GLY A 11 -41.98 5.46 24.55
CA GLY A 11 -42.45 6.74 25.11
C GLY A 11 -42.36 7.95 24.16
N ALA A 12 -41.88 7.75 22.92
CA ALA A 12 -41.77 8.80 21.91
C ALA A 12 -42.71 8.49 20.74
N PRO A 13 -43.38 9.51 20.16
CA PRO A 13 -44.22 9.31 18.98
C PRO A 13 -43.38 8.73 17.83
N PRO A 14 -43.95 7.84 17.01
CA PRO A 14 -43.26 7.32 15.84
C PRO A 14 -42.85 8.46 14.90
N PHE A 15 -41.67 8.36 14.31
CA PHE A 15 -41.19 9.34 13.34
C PHE A 15 -42.19 9.48 12.18
N LYS A 16 -42.40 10.71 11.70
CA LYS A 16 -43.28 10.95 10.55
C LYS A 16 -42.75 10.18 9.33
N PRO A 17 -43.62 9.63 8.47
CA PRO A 17 -43.20 9.02 7.22
C PRO A 17 -42.31 10.00 6.42
N GLY A 18 -41.10 9.56 6.06
CA GLY A 18 -40.09 10.38 5.38
C GLY A 18 -39.13 11.18 6.29
N GLN A 19 -39.26 11.08 7.61
CA GLN A 19 -38.39 11.76 8.57
C GLN A 19 -37.47 10.76 9.28
N SER A 20 -36.17 10.86 9.02
CA SER A 20 -35.15 10.09 9.77
C SER A 20 -35.02 10.67 11.19
N GLY A 21 -34.92 9.80 12.21
CA GLY A 21 -34.55 10.20 13.57
C GLY A 21 -33.14 10.78 13.68
N ASN A 22 -32.33 10.62 12.63
CA ASN A 22 -31.05 11.31 12.46
C ASN A 22 -31.02 12.02 11.09
N PRO A 23 -31.48 13.28 11.01
CA PRO A 23 -31.54 14.05 9.76
C PRO A 23 -30.16 14.33 9.14
N ALA A 24 -29.11 14.38 9.97
CA ALA A 24 -27.73 14.62 9.53
C ALA A 24 -27.03 13.33 9.06
N GLY A 25 -27.66 12.17 9.24
CA GLY A 25 -27.05 10.87 8.97
C GLY A 25 -25.83 10.58 9.85
N ARG A 26 -25.11 9.50 9.52
CA ARG A 26 -23.85 9.19 10.20
C ARG A 26 -22.82 10.28 9.89
N PRO A 27 -22.07 10.82 10.89
CA PRO A 27 -21.05 11.82 10.65
C PRO A 27 -20.08 11.36 9.55
N LYS A 28 -19.94 12.20 8.52
CA LYS A 28 -19.05 11.97 7.37
C LYS A 28 -17.64 11.73 7.88
N GLY A 29 -17.01 10.63 7.45
CA GLY A 29 -15.64 10.28 7.84
C GLY A 29 -15.50 9.55 9.18
N SER A 30 -16.57 9.28 9.93
CA SER A 30 -16.45 8.53 11.21
C SER A 30 -15.85 7.12 11.07
N ARG A 31 -16.01 6.45 9.92
CA ARG A 31 -15.29 5.18 9.62
C ARG A 31 -13.81 5.42 9.37
N ASN A 32 -13.49 6.46 8.60
CA ASN A 32 -12.10 6.79 8.24
C ASN A 32 -11.32 7.20 9.48
N LYS A 33 -11.90 8.04 10.34
CA LYS A 33 -11.31 8.45 11.62
C LYS A 33 -11.04 7.27 12.56
N LEU A 34 -11.97 6.31 12.62
CA LEU A 34 -11.77 5.10 13.41
C LEU A 34 -10.64 4.24 12.82
N GLY A 35 -10.57 4.11 11.49
CA GLY A 35 -9.51 3.38 10.81
C GLY A 35 -8.11 3.98 11.05
N GLU A 36 -7.98 5.30 10.92
CA GLU A 36 -6.72 6.02 11.20
C GLU A 36 -6.26 5.85 12.64
N ALA A 37 -7.18 6.02 13.60
CA ALA A 37 -6.88 5.82 15.02
C ALA A 37 -6.47 4.38 15.32
N PHE A 38 -7.14 3.40 14.71
CA PHE A 38 -6.81 1.99 14.85
C PHE A 38 -5.42 1.66 14.31
N LEU A 39 -5.09 2.10 13.09
CA LEU A 39 -3.77 1.86 12.49
C LEU A 39 -2.66 2.52 13.30
N THR A 40 -2.90 3.72 13.83
CA THR A 40 -1.95 4.44 14.69
C THR A 40 -1.68 3.66 15.98
N ALA A 41 -2.75 3.22 16.66
CA ALA A 41 -2.62 2.43 17.88
C ALA A 41 -1.92 1.10 17.63
N LEU A 42 -2.27 0.41 16.53
CA LEU A 42 -1.65 -0.85 16.15
C LEU A 42 -0.16 -0.70 15.83
N SER A 43 0.24 0.36 15.12
CA SER A 43 1.65 0.63 14.85
C SER A 43 2.44 0.85 16.15
N SER A 44 1.91 1.65 17.07
CA SER A 44 2.56 1.93 18.36
C SER A 44 2.71 0.67 19.23
N ASP A 45 1.71 -0.22 19.22
CA ASP A 45 1.78 -1.51 19.91
C ASP A 45 2.82 -2.42 19.25
N PHE A 46 2.82 -2.48 17.92
CA PHE A 46 3.73 -3.30 17.14
C PHE A 46 5.20 -2.88 17.29
N ASP A 47 5.50 -1.60 17.46
CA ASP A 47 6.86 -1.11 17.73
C ASP A 47 7.46 -1.72 19.01
N THR A 48 6.62 -2.00 20.01
CA THR A 48 7.05 -2.54 21.31
C THR A 48 6.91 -4.06 21.38
N HIS A 49 5.84 -4.62 20.81
CA HIS A 49 5.44 -6.01 20.99
C HIS A 49 5.50 -6.85 19.71
N GLY A 50 5.70 -6.23 18.55
CA GLY A 50 5.59 -6.89 17.25
C GLY A 50 6.57 -8.04 17.05
N VAL A 51 7.81 -7.93 17.56
CA VAL A 51 8.80 -9.01 17.47
C VAL A 51 8.35 -10.25 18.23
N LEU A 52 7.82 -10.08 19.45
CA LEU A 52 7.30 -11.19 20.25
C LEU A 52 6.03 -11.79 19.61
N ALA A 53 5.15 -10.95 19.07
CA ALA A 53 3.97 -11.42 18.34
C ALA A 53 4.34 -12.25 17.09
N ILE A 54 5.39 -11.85 16.35
CA ILE A 54 5.91 -12.63 15.22
C ILE A 54 6.47 -13.98 15.67
N GLN A 55 7.23 -14.00 16.77
CA GLN A 55 7.81 -15.23 17.31
C GLN A 55 6.70 -16.20 17.77
N ALA A 56 5.72 -15.70 18.52
CA ALA A 56 4.57 -16.47 18.95
C ALA A 56 3.77 -17.00 17.75
N ALA A 57 3.50 -16.17 16.73
CA ALA A 57 2.80 -16.61 15.52
C ALA A 57 3.53 -17.74 14.80
N ARG A 58 4.87 -17.70 14.74
CA ARG A 58 5.68 -18.77 14.14
C ARG A 58 5.61 -20.08 14.94
N GLU A 59 5.50 -20.01 16.26
CA GLU A 59 5.47 -21.18 17.14
C GLU A 59 4.07 -21.79 17.25
N GLU A 60 3.03 -20.96 17.36
CA GLU A 60 1.64 -21.39 17.55
C GLU A 60 0.95 -21.79 16.23
N ASP A 61 1.15 -21.02 15.16
CA ASP A 61 0.59 -21.32 13.83
C ASP A 61 1.62 -20.99 12.71
N PRO A 62 2.59 -21.89 12.48
CA PRO A 62 3.61 -21.71 11.45
C PRO A 62 3.02 -21.59 10.04
N VAL A 63 1.83 -22.16 9.79
CA VAL A 63 1.18 -22.08 8.47
C VAL A 63 0.63 -20.68 8.24
N ALA A 64 -0.04 -20.08 9.22
CA ALA A 64 -0.48 -18.69 9.14
C ALA A 64 0.71 -17.73 9.03
N TYR A 65 1.78 -17.97 9.78
CA TYR A 65 3.00 -17.16 9.70
C TYR A 65 3.58 -17.13 8.27
N VAL A 66 3.76 -18.29 7.63
CA VAL A 66 4.28 -18.37 6.25
C VAL A 66 3.31 -17.72 5.26
N LYS A 67 1.99 -17.86 5.44
CA LYS A 67 0.99 -17.18 4.60
C LYS A 67 1.07 -15.65 4.70
N VAL A 68 1.28 -15.10 5.89
CA VAL A 68 1.49 -13.66 6.08
C VAL A 68 2.73 -13.21 5.33
N VAL A 69 3.85 -13.92 5.46
CA VAL A 69 5.09 -13.63 4.73
C VAL A 69 4.85 -13.67 3.21
N ALA A 70 4.17 -14.70 2.71
CA ALA A 70 3.84 -14.81 1.29
C ALA A 70 2.91 -13.69 0.81
N SER A 71 2.04 -13.15 1.67
CA SER A 71 1.13 -12.05 1.31
C SER A 71 1.82 -10.69 1.17
N LEU A 72 3.00 -10.52 1.78
CA LEU A 72 3.82 -9.32 1.63
C LEU A 72 4.58 -9.30 0.30
N LEU A 73 4.79 -10.47 -0.32
CA LEU A 73 5.43 -10.56 -1.61
C LEU A 73 4.44 -10.13 -2.71
N PRO A 74 4.88 -9.34 -3.70
CA PRO A 74 4.07 -9.03 -4.87
C PRO A 74 3.61 -10.34 -5.54
N LYS A 75 2.30 -10.47 -5.78
CA LYS A 75 1.74 -11.64 -6.48
C LYS A 75 2.26 -11.75 -7.91
N GLU A 76 2.59 -10.61 -8.50
CA GLU A 76 3.23 -10.47 -9.79
C GLU A 76 4.44 -9.55 -9.59
N LEU A 77 5.65 -10.07 -9.83
CA LEU A 77 6.81 -9.22 -10.02
C LEU A 77 6.62 -8.52 -11.36
N LYS A 78 6.04 -7.31 -11.33
CA LYS A 78 6.08 -6.40 -12.47
C LYS A 78 7.54 -5.98 -12.62
N ILE A 79 8.28 -6.76 -13.39
CA ILE A 79 9.55 -6.32 -13.95
C ILE A 79 9.14 -5.30 -15.01
N GLU A 80 9.02 -4.04 -14.59
CA GLU A 80 8.95 -2.92 -15.53
C GLU A 80 10.32 -2.87 -16.21
N ARG A 81 10.46 -3.63 -17.30
CA ARG A 81 11.55 -3.39 -18.24
C ARG A 81 11.30 -2.00 -18.78
N SER A 82 12.25 -1.12 -18.55
CA SER A 82 12.21 0.22 -19.12
C SER A 82 12.04 0.05 -20.63
N ALA A 83 11.23 0.88 -21.31
CA ALA A 83 11.08 0.78 -22.77
C ALA A 83 12.43 0.78 -23.51
N VAL A 84 13.45 1.40 -22.90
CA VAL A 84 14.86 1.42 -23.34
C VAL A 84 15.52 0.03 -23.35
N GLU A 85 15.16 -0.87 -22.43
CA GLU A 85 15.70 -2.24 -22.36
C GLU A 85 15.14 -3.18 -23.44
N GLU A 86 14.00 -2.82 -24.02
CA GLU A 86 13.36 -3.59 -25.11
C GLU A 86 13.70 -3.05 -26.50
N MET A 87 14.39 -1.91 -26.58
CA MET A 87 14.88 -1.34 -27.83
C MET A 87 15.99 -2.21 -28.41
N SER A 88 15.98 -2.42 -29.72
CA SER A 88 17.15 -2.96 -30.41
C SER A 88 18.35 -2.03 -30.25
N ASP A 89 19.58 -2.55 -30.38
CA ASP A 89 20.80 -1.75 -30.31
C ASP A 89 20.77 -0.57 -31.30
N ASP A 90 20.17 -0.77 -32.48
CA ASP A 90 19.99 0.27 -33.50
C ASP A 90 19.00 1.36 -33.07
N GLU A 91 17.90 0.99 -32.40
CA GLU A 91 16.94 1.95 -31.85
C GLU A 91 17.54 2.73 -30.69
N LEU A 92 18.28 2.05 -29.82
CA LEU A 92 18.97 2.65 -28.69
C LEU A 92 20.04 3.64 -29.16
N ALA A 93 20.82 3.30 -30.19
CA ALA A 93 21.80 4.20 -30.80
C ALA A 93 21.14 5.49 -31.33
N ARG A 94 20.00 5.35 -32.03
CA ARG A 94 19.23 6.51 -32.52
C ARG A 94 18.72 7.39 -31.38
N LEU A 95 18.25 6.80 -30.29
CA LEU A 95 17.80 7.55 -29.12
C LEU A 95 18.96 8.31 -28.46
N ILE A 96 20.12 7.66 -28.31
CA ILE A 96 21.34 8.27 -27.77
C ILE A 96 21.76 9.48 -28.62
N ASP A 97 21.69 9.38 -29.95
CA ASP A 97 22.05 10.47 -30.85
C ASP A 97 21.10 11.67 -30.70
N VAL A 98 19.79 11.42 -30.58
CA VAL A 98 18.79 12.48 -30.33
C VAL A 98 19.06 13.16 -28.99
N VAL A 99 19.29 12.39 -27.93
CA VAL A 99 19.54 12.91 -26.58
C VAL A 99 20.85 13.71 -26.53
N ARG A 100 21.91 13.26 -27.22
CA ARG A 100 23.19 13.99 -27.31
C ARG A 100 23.07 15.30 -28.08
N ALA A 101 22.23 15.35 -29.11
CA ALA A 101 21.95 16.57 -29.85
C ALA A 101 21.24 17.62 -28.98
N GLU A 102 20.35 17.19 -28.08
CA GLU A 102 19.59 18.07 -27.19
C GLU A 102 20.39 18.49 -25.94
N ILE A 103 21.15 17.59 -25.33
CA ILE A 103 21.88 17.85 -24.06
C ILE A 103 23.30 18.40 -24.31
N GLY A 104 23.79 18.33 -25.55
CA GLY A 104 25.18 18.66 -25.90
C GLY A 104 26.16 17.54 -25.50
N PRO A 105 27.40 17.56 -26.02
CA PRO A 105 28.38 16.52 -25.73
C PRO A 105 28.70 16.50 -24.22
N ALA A 106 28.53 15.34 -23.59
CA ALA A 106 29.11 15.08 -22.28
C ALA A 106 30.64 15.20 -22.44
N GLY A 107 31.23 16.20 -21.76
CA GLY A 107 32.65 16.49 -21.83
C GLY A 107 33.50 15.25 -21.63
N GLU A 108 34.51 15.12 -22.49
CA GLU A 108 35.51 14.07 -22.55
C GLU A 108 36.05 13.72 -21.15
N ALA A 109 35.64 12.57 -20.61
CA ALA A 109 36.36 11.93 -19.52
C ALA A 109 37.54 11.17 -20.15
N GLY A 110 38.73 11.72 -19.92
CA GLY A 110 39.98 11.41 -20.61
C GLY A 110 40.37 9.94 -20.70
N GLU A 111 41.00 9.66 -21.83
CA GLU A 111 41.78 8.46 -22.13
C GLU A 111 42.89 8.26 -21.08
N GLY A 112 42.78 7.19 -20.30
CA GLY A 112 43.86 6.69 -19.45
C GLY A 112 44.74 5.74 -20.25
N GLU A 113 45.61 6.28 -21.09
CA GLU A 113 46.72 5.55 -21.70
C GLU A 113 47.83 5.37 -20.64
N GLY A 114 48.07 4.13 -20.22
CA GLY A 114 49.08 3.76 -19.23
C GLY A 114 49.80 2.49 -19.65
N SER A 115 50.79 2.64 -20.52
CA SER A 115 51.67 1.60 -21.03
C SER A 115 52.76 1.17 -20.02
N ALA A 116 52.97 -0.16 -19.99
CA ALA A 116 54.21 -0.91 -19.76
C ALA A 116 54.90 -0.97 -18.37
N GLY A 117 55.30 -2.20 -18.01
CA GLY A 117 56.36 -2.49 -17.05
C GLY A 117 56.44 -3.99 -16.71
N GLY A 118 57.24 -4.74 -17.48
CA GLY A 118 57.79 -6.03 -17.08
C GLY A 118 59.04 -5.89 -16.23
#